data_AF-A0A1I3KC80-F1
#
_entry.id   AF-A0A1I3KC80-F1
#
_cell.length_a   1.000
_cell.length_b   1.000
_cell.length_c   1.000
_cell.angle_alpha   90.00
_cell.angle_beta   90.00
_cell.angle_gamma   90.00
#
_symmetry.space_group_name_H-M   'P 1'
#
loop_
_entity.id
_entity.type
_entity.pdbx_description
1 polymer ?
#
loop_
_entity_poly.entity_id
_entity_poly.type
_entity_poly.pdbx_seq_one_letter_code
_entity_poly.pdbx_strand_id
1 'polypeptide(L)'
;MYKNIIFLMLATLSINTYASEWSIDIGCFTSYGKKPINLKLVDIYSKKDNARIGYVKYENSHISIPIFLVKENYEILSEDRPYQYTTVWNEIIQGQLNGSYTVISQGARYYGFTYINKKGKPVDFEENMSAYDEEIKDCIWK
;
A
#
# COMPACT_ATOMS: atom_id res chain seq x y z
N MET A 1 34.71 -40.03 -29.51
CA MET A 1 33.31 -39.57 -29.48
C MET A 1 32.92 -38.85 -28.17
N TYR A 2 33.79 -38.02 -27.56
CA TYR A 2 33.46 -37.31 -26.31
C TYR A 2 33.83 -35.82 -26.31
N LYS A 3 34.51 -35.34 -27.35
CA LYS A 3 35.07 -33.99 -27.41
C LYS A 3 34.02 -32.90 -27.73
N ASN A 4 32.86 -33.29 -28.26
CA ASN A 4 31.79 -32.37 -28.65
C ASN A 4 30.63 -32.30 -27.64
N ILE A 5 30.64 -33.12 -26.57
CA ILE A 5 29.56 -33.12 -25.55
C ILE A 5 29.89 -32.15 -24.41
N ILE A 6 31.16 -31.86 -24.16
CA ILE A 6 31.58 -30.94 -23.08
C ILE A 6 31.20 -29.49 -23.39
N PHE A 7 31.07 -29.12 -24.67
CA PHE A 7 30.73 -27.74 -25.05
C PHE A 7 29.26 -27.38 -24.79
N LEU A 8 28.39 -28.36 -24.54
CA LEU A 8 26.96 -28.13 -24.26
C LEU A 8 26.64 -28.01 -22.76
N MET A 9 27.60 -28.32 -21.86
CA MET A 9 27.38 -28.36 -20.42
C MET A 9 27.70 -27.04 -19.68
N LEU A 10 28.26 -26.04 -20.36
CA LEU A 10 28.75 -24.80 -19.74
C LEU A 10 27.89 -23.56 -20.03
N ALA A 11 26.65 -23.76 -20.52
CA ALA A 11 25.72 -22.68 -20.85
C ALA A 11 24.51 -22.60 -19.89
N THR A 12 24.54 -23.29 -18.75
CA THR A 12 23.66 -22.95 -17.62
C THR A 12 24.27 -21.77 -16.87
N LEU A 13 24.37 -20.60 -17.53
CA LEU A 13 24.54 -19.35 -16.82
C LEU A 13 23.33 -19.22 -15.89
N SER A 14 23.57 -19.41 -14.61
CA SER A 14 22.69 -19.01 -13.54
C SER A 14 22.42 -17.52 -13.69
N ILE A 15 21.31 -17.19 -14.35
CA ILE A 15 20.70 -15.87 -14.26
C ILE A 15 20.34 -15.66 -12.80
N ASN A 16 21.18 -14.90 -12.10
CA ASN A 16 20.83 -14.39 -10.77
C ASN A 16 19.63 -13.45 -10.99
N THR A 17 18.42 -13.97 -10.78
CA THR A 17 17.21 -13.18 -10.71
C THR A 17 17.26 -12.38 -9.41
N TYR A 18 17.77 -11.15 -9.49
CA TYR A 18 17.60 -10.18 -8.41
C TYR A 18 16.13 -9.73 -8.40
N ALA A 19 15.27 -10.52 -7.75
CA ALA A 19 13.96 -10.02 -7.36
C ALA A 19 14.21 -8.92 -6.32
N SER A 20 13.95 -7.66 -6.67
CA SER A 20 13.80 -6.62 -5.67
C SER A 20 12.59 -6.99 -4.80
N GLU A 21 12.83 -7.26 -3.52
CA GLU A 21 11.81 -7.61 -2.53
C GLU A 21 10.95 -6.38 -2.23
N TRP A 22 10.01 -6.08 -3.14
CA TRP A 22 8.93 -5.13 -2.90
C TRP A 22 7.77 -5.88 -2.24
N SER A 23 7.37 -5.39 -1.08
CA SER A 23 6.11 -5.74 -0.43
C SER A 23 5.02 -4.78 -0.88
N ILE A 24 3.81 -5.29 -1.10
CA ILE A 24 2.64 -4.51 -1.48
C ILE A 24 1.52 -4.85 -0.51
N ASP A 25 1.09 -3.86 0.25
CA ASP A 25 -0.07 -3.94 1.14
C ASP A 25 -1.23 -3.16 0.54
N ILE A 26 -2.43 -3.74 0.59
CA ILE A 26 -3.65 -3.16 0.02
C ILE A 26 -4.69 -3.08 1.11
N GLY A 27 -5.28 -1.90 1.28
CA GLY A 27 -6.40 -1.67 2.17
C GLY A 27 -7.61 -1.15 1.39
N CYS A 28 -8.77 -1.74 1.64
CA CYS A 28 -10.05 -1.31 1.06
C CYS A 28 -10.84 -0.55 2.12
N PHE A 29 -11.35 0.62 1.77
CA PHE A 29 -11.97 1.53 2.72
C PHE A 29 -13.28 2.10 2.20
N THR A 30 -14.19 2.39 3.12
CA THR A 30 -15.49 3.00 2.84
C THR A 30 -15.76 4.12 3.86
N SER A 31 -16.15 5.30 3.38
CA SER A 31 -16.52 6.42 4.27
C SER A 31 -17.95 6.27 4.79
N TYR A 32 -18.24 6.88 5.92
CA TYR A 32 -19.61 6.95 6.43
C TYR A 32 -20.49 7.92 5.64
N GLY A 33 -21.80 7.71 5.71
CA GLY A 33 -22.82 8.64 5.22
C GLY A 33 -23.80 8.03 4.22
N LYS A 34 -24.76 8.83 3.75
CA LYS A 34 -25.82 8.40 2.81
C LYS A 34 -25.28 8.06 1.41
N LYS A 35 -24.12 8.60 1.05
CA LYS A 35 -23.42 8.36 -0.21
C LYS A 35 -21.96 8.05 0.14
N PRO A 36 -21.66 6.80 0.53
CA PRO A 36 -20.33 6.43 0.98
C PRO A 36 -19.31 6.58 -0.16
N ILE A 37 -18.08 6.93 0.21
CA ILE A 37 -16.95 7.03 -0.70
C ILE A 37 -16.09 5.81 -0.48
N ASN A 38 -15.83 5.08 -1.57
CA ASN A 38 -14.98 3.92 -1.58
C ASN A 38 -13.57 4.29 -2.04
N LEU A 39 -12.56 3.82 -1.31
CA LEU A 39 -11.17 4.18 -1.49
C LEU A 39 -10.27 2.96 -1.30
N LYS A 40 -9.34 2.73 -2.22
CA LYS A 40 -8.23 1.78 -2.06
C LYS A 40 -6.99 2.54 -1.64
N LEU A 41 -6.28 2.06 -0.61
CA LEU A 41 -4.90 2.40 -0.31
C LEU A 41 -3.99 1.30 -0.84
N VAL A 42 -2.89 1.68 -1.48
CA VAL A 42 -1.81 0.76 -1.81
C VAL A 42 -0.51 1.32 -1.27
N ASP A 43 0.18 0.51 -0.49
CA ASP A 43 1.46 0.80 0.14
C ASP A 43 2.51 -0.16 -0.38
N ILE A 44 3.61 0.38 -0.87
CA ILE A 44 4.67 -0.35 -1.58
C ILE A 44 5.99 -0.06 -0.87
N TYR A 45 6.59 -1.09 -0.29
CA TYR A 45 7.82 -0.96 0.49
C TYR A 45 8.93 -1.87 -0.05
N SER A 46 10.10 -1.28 -0.33
CA SER A 46 11.36 -1.99 -0.61
C SER A 46 12.17 -2.06 0.67
N LYS A 47 12.34 -3.27 1.20
CA LYS A 47 13.22 -3.52 2.35
C LYS A 47 14.68 -3.26 2.02
N LYS A 48 15.10 -3.57 0.77
CA LYS A 48 16.48 -3.41 0.31
C LYS A 48 16.90 -1.94 0.30
N ASP A 49 16.03 -1.07 -0.18
CA ASP A 49 16.34 0.35 -0.40
C ASP A 49 15.77 1.24 0.72
N ASN A 50 15.07 0.64 1.70
CA ASN A 50 14.30 1.34 2.71
C ASN A 50 13.41 2.44 2.10
N ALA A 51 12.79 2.11 0.96
CA ALA A 51 11.98 3.03 0.17
C ALA A 51 10.52 2.66 0.30
N ARG A 52 9.67 3.65 0.53
CA ARG A 52 8.22 3.46 0.64
C ARG A 52 7.48 4.48 -0.19
N ILE A 53 6.56 4.00 -1.03
CA ILE A 53 5.70 4.82 -1.87
C ILE A 53 4.28 4.27 -1.78
N GLY A 54 3.29 5.09 -2.10
CA GLY A 54 1.93 4.61 -2.13
C GLY A 54 1.09 5.33 -3.15
N TYR A 55 -0.13 4.84 -3.32
CA TYR A 55 -1.18 5.59 -3.99
C TYR A 55 -2.52 5.27 -3.36
N VAL A 56 -3.48 6.17 -3.58
CA VAL A 56 -4.88 5.90 -3.33
C VAL A 56 -5.65 5.84 -4.65
N LYS A 57 -6.73 5.07 -4.70
CA LYS A 57 -7.64 5.04 -5.84
C LYS A 57 -9.08 5.02 -5.36
N TYR A 58 -9.82 6.06 -5.71
CA TYR A 58 -11.27 6.11 -5.49
C TYR A 58 -11.97 5.15 -6.45
N GLU A 59 -13.00 4.44 -5.99
CA GLU A 59 -13.75 3.44 -6.78
C GLU A 59 -14.14 3.95 -8.18
N ASN A 60 -14.72 5.15 -8.23
CA ASN A 60 -15.23 5.74 -9.48
C ASN A 60 -14.15 6.55 -10.25
N SER A 61 -12.88 6.48 -9.85
CA SER A 61 -11.78 7.16 -10.52
C SER A 61 -11.01 6.22 -11.45
N HIS A 62 -10.74 6.67 -12.66
CA HIS A 62 -9.83 5.99 -13.58
C HIS A 62 -8.34 6.25 -13.28
N ILE A 63 -8.05 7.18 -12.36
CA ILE A 63 -6.71 7.64 -12.05
C ILE A 63 -6.40 7.36 -10.57
N SER A 64 -5.25 6.74 -10.32
CA SER A 64 -4.67 6.62 -8.98
C SER A 64 -3.94 7.92 -8.62
N ILE A 65 -4.03 8.32 -7.35
CA ILE A 65 -3.40 9.54 -6.85
C ILE A 65 -2.16 9.13 -6.03
N PRO A 66 -0.95 9.55 -6.45
CA PRO A 66 0.26 9.22 -5.72
C PRO A 66 0.26 9.88 -4.34
N ILE A 67 0.73 9.13 -3.35
CA ILE A 67 0.95 9.60 -1.99
C ILE A 67 2.39 9.28 -1.57
N PHE A 68 2.94 10.08 -0.68
CA PHE A 68 4.27 9.84 -0.12
C PHE A 68 4.24 9.95 1.40
N LEU A 69 4.97 9.06 2.06
CA LEU A 69 5.08 9.03 3.51
C LEU A 69 5.82 10.27 3.99
N VAL A 70 5.23 11.00 4.94
CA VAL A 70 5.87 12.16 5.58
C VAL A 70 6.16 11.92 7.05
N LYS A 71 5.48 10.96 7.68
CA LYS A 71 5.70 10.60 9.07
C LYS A 71 5.30 9.16 9.32
N GLU A 72 6.07 8.47 10.14
CA GLU A 72 5.71 7.20 10.74
C GLU A 72 6.08 7.24 12.23
N ASN A 73 5.13 6.83 13.06
CA ASN A 73 5.32 6.56 14.48
C ASN A 73 4.82 5.15 14.76
N TYR A 74 5.35 4.52 15.81
CA TYR A 74 4.82 3.26 16.31
C TYR A 74 4.66 3.27 17.83
N GLU A 75 3.71 2.48 18.30
CA GLU A 75 3.39 2.31 19.72
C GLU A 75 3.27 0.83 20.07
N ILE A 76 3.72 0.47 21.29
CA ILE A 76 3.56 -0.86 21.86
C ILE A 76 2.37 -0.80 22.81
N LEU A 77 1.21 -1.34 22.39
CA LEU A 77 0.02 -1.36 23.24
C LEU A 77 0.07 -2.49 24.28
N SER A 78 0.80 -3.57 24.01
CA SER A 78 1.02 -4.73 24.87
C SER A 78 2.18 -5.55 24.29
N GLU A 79 3.00 -6.19 25.14
CA GLU A 79 4.16 -6.98 24.71
C GLU A 79 3.80 -8.13 23.76
N ASP A 80 2.59 -8.69 23.88
CA ASP A 80 2.13 -9.82 23.06
C ASP A 80 1.41 -9.41 21.76
N ARG A 81 1.33 -8.11 21.46
CA ARG A 81 0.64 -7.60 20.27
C ARG A 81 1.60 -7.02 19.23
N PRO A 82 1.26 -7.10 17.93
CA PRO A 82 1.99 -6.35 16.92
C PRO A 82 2.04 -4.86 17.24
N TYR A 83 3.10 -4.18 16.80
CA TYR A 83 3.17 -2.72 16.89
C TYR A 83 1.98 -2.08 16.18
N GLN A 84 1.44 -1.03 16.81
CA GLN A 84 0.51 -0.14 16.16
C GLN A 84 1.31 0.95 15.47
N TYR A 85 1.11 1.12 14.17
CA TYR A 85 1.72 2.17 13.38
C TYR A 85 0.72 3.30 13.15
N THR A 86 1.20 4.53 13.26
CA THR A 86 0.50 5.72 12.76
C THR A 86 1.35 6.35 11.68
N THR A 87 0.85 6.31 10.45
CA THR A 87 1.52 6.88 9.28
C THR A 87 0.77 8.11 8.77
N VAL A 88 1.50 9.10 8.29
CA VAL A 88 0.95 10.28 7.63
C VAL A 88 1.49 10.32 6.21
N TRP A 89 0.58 10.48 5.25
CA TRP A 89 0.88 10.48 3.83
C TRP A 89 0.34 11.74 3.19
N ASN A 90 1.12 12.38 2.33
CA ASN A 90 0.67 13.54 1.57
C ASN A 90 0.28 13.16 0.16
N GLU A 91 -0.89 13.64 -0.27
CA GLU A 91 -1.45 13.46 -1.61
C GLU A 91 -0.86 14.47 -2.60
N ILE A 92 -0.42 14.02 -3.77
CA ILE A 92 0.06 14.89 -4.85
C ILE A 92 -0.89 14.83 -6.04
N ILE A 93 -1.44 15.98 -6.43
CA ILE A 93 -2.22 16.13 -7.67
C ILE A 93 -1.58 17.26 -8.48
N GLN A 94 -1.22 16.96 -9.73
CA GLN A 94 -0.59 17.92 -10.66
C GLN A 94 0.63 18.63 -10.05
N GLY A 95 1.48 17.86 -9.34
CA GLY A 95 2.70 18.37 -8.70
C GLY A 95 2.47 19.20 -7.44
N GLN A 96 1.23 19.33 -6.95
CA GLN A 96 0.92 20.06 -5.73
C GLN A 96 0.45 19.13 -4.62
N LEU A 97 0.83 19.42 -3.38
CA LEU A 97 0.24 18.78 -2.19
C LEU A 97 -1.24 19.14 -2.13
N ASN A 98 -2.15 18.15 -2.03
CA ASN A 98 -3.61 18.31 -2.08
C ASN A 98 -4.38 17.91 -0.83
N GLY A 99 -3.76 17.09 0.00
CA GLY A 99 -4.31 16.69 1.28
C GLY A 99 -3.35 15.76 1.98
N SER A 100 -3.75 15.31 3.16
CA SER A 100 -3.00 14.35 3.96
C SER A 100 -3.90 13.23 4.44
N TYR A 101 -3.41 12.01 4.37
CA TYR A 101 -4.01 10.83 4.99
C TYR A 101 -3.27 10.53 6.29
N THR A 102 -4.02 10.26 7.36
CA THR A 102 -3.50 9.65 8.58
C THR A 102 -4.06 8.24 8.65
N VAL A 103 -3.17 7.24 8.73
CA VAL A 103 -3.53 5.83 8.74
C VAL A 103 -2.98 5.18 10.00
N ILE A 104 -3.85 4.49 10.73
CA ILE A 104 -3.52 3.70 11.91
C ILE A 104 -3.69 2.23 11.55
N SER A 105 -2.62 1.45 11.67
CA SER A 105 -2.64 0.01 11.39
C SER A 105 -1.97 -0.78 12.50
N GLN A 106 -2.39 -2.02 12.70
CA GLN A 106 -1.74 -2.96 13.60
C GLN A 106 -1.91 -4.38 13.06
N GLY A 107 -0.80 -5.09 12.86
CA GLY A 107 -0.81 -6.39 12.19
C GLY A 107 -1.40 -6.28 10.78
N ALA A 108 -2.40 -7.13 10.48
CA ALA A 108 -3.08 -7.16 9.17
C ALA A 108 -4.36 -6.31 9.12
N ARG A 109 -4.52 -5.34 10.04
CA ARG A 109 -5.75 -4.55 10.19
C ARG A 109 -5.48 -3.05 10.19
N TYR A 110 -6.49 -2.30 9.73
CA TYR A 110 -6.52 -0.85 9.76
C TYR A 110 -7.57 -0.38 10.77
N TYR A 111 -7.13 0.40 11.75
CA TYR A 111 -7.98 0.89 12.85
C TYR A 111 -8.40 2.35 12.68
N GLY A 112 -7.77 3.07 11.75
CA GLY A 112 -8.13 4.44 11.43
C GLY A 112 -7.61 4.83 10.06
N PHE A 113 -8.45 5.52 9.30
CA PHE A 113 -8.06 6.12 8.04
C PHE A 113 -8.81 7.45 7.89
N THR A 114 -8.09 8.56 8.00
CA THR A 114 -8.67 9.90 7.91
C THR A 114 -7.96 10.69 6.82
N TYR A 115 -8.73 11.26 5.89
CA TYR A 115 -8.25 12.22 4.91
C TYR A 115 -8.60 13.65 5.35
N ILE A 116 -7.65 14.59 5.22
CA ILE A 116 -7.88 16.02 5.39
C ILE A 116 -7.44 16.73 4.11
N ASN A 117 -8.36 17.43 3.46
CA ASN A 117 -8.05 18.21 2.26
C ASN A 117 -7.35 19.55 2.60
N LYS A 118 -6.85 20.29 1.59
CA LYS A 118 -6.25 21.63 1.79
C LYS A 118 -7.12 22.62 2.57
N LYS A 119 -8.44 22.45 2.58
CA LYS A 119 -9.40 23.33 3.27
C LYS A 119 -9.65 22.90 4.72
N GLY A 120 -8.96 21.87 5.19
CA GLY A 120 -9.10 21.34 6.55
C GLY A 120 -10.36 20.50 6.78
N LYS A 121 -11.06 20.08 5.72
CA LYS A 121 -12.27 19.25 5.86
C LYS A 121 -11.88 17.78 6.00
N PRO A 122 -12.20 17.11 7.12
CA PRO A 122 -11.91 15.70 7.30
C PRO A 122 -12.94 14.82 6.58
N VAL A 123 -12.48 13.64 6.17
CA VAL A 123 -13.31 12.49 5.77
C VAL A 123 -12.70 11.25 6.41
N ASP A 124 -13.49 10.59 7.25
CA ASP A 124 -13.10 9.35 7.91
C ASP A 124 -13.58 8.15 7.10
N PHE A 125 -12.75 7.12 7.06
CA PHE A 125 -13.02 5.86 6.41
C PHE A 125 -12.80 4.70 7.37
N GLU A 126 -13.60 3.64 7.20
CA GLU A 126 -13.41 2.36 7.87
C GLU A 126 -12.83 1.33 6.90
N GLU A 127 -12.05 0.39 7.43
CA GLU A 127 -11.64 -0.80 6.70
C GLU A 127 -12.87 -1.60 6.27
N ASN A 128 -13.05 -1.76 4.96
CA ASN A 128 -14.08 -2.61 4.39
C ASN A 128 -13.45 -3.94 3.93
N MET A 129 -13.32 -4.86 4.89
CA MET A 129 -12.76 -6.19 4.62
C MET A 129 -13.55 -6.98 3.58
N SER A 130 -14.86 -6.75 3.46
CA SER A 130 -15.71 -7.47 2.50
C SER A 130 -15.46 -7.05 1.05
N ALA A 131 -14.82 -5.89 0.85
CA ALA A 131 -14.41 -5.41 -0.45
C ALA A 131 -13.04 -5.94 -0.89
N TYR A 132 -12.22 -6.49 0.02
CA TYR A 132 -10.92 -7.05 -0.36
C TYR A 132 -11.10 -8.43 -0.99
N ASP A 133 -10.54 -8.62 -2.18
CA ASP A 133 -10.52 -9.88 -2.89
C ASP A 133 -9.11 -10.49 -2.83
N GLU A 134 -8.99 -11.65 -2.17
CA GLU A 134 -7.72 -12.34 -1.95
C GLU A 134 -7.11 -12.94 -3.22
N GLU A 135 -7.95 -13.33 -4.21
CA GLU A 135 -7.49 -13.97 -5.43
C GLU A 135 -6.82 -12.97 -6.36
N ILE A 136 -7.46 -11.82 -6.57
CA ILE A 136 -6.92 -10.76 -7.43
C ILE A 136 -6.05 -9.75 -6.69
N LYS A 137 -6.03 -9.80 -5.35
CA LYS A 137 -5.36 -8.82 -4.48
C LYS A 137 -5.77 -7.39 -4.83
N ASP A 138 -7.07 -7.12 -4.81
CA ASP A 138 -7.61 -5.79 -5.10
C ASP A 138 -8.93 -5.56 -4.35
N CYS A 139 -9.46 -4.34 -4.43
CA CYS A 139 -10.75 -3.97 -3.89
C CYS A 139 -11.85 -4.11 -4.95
N ILE A 140 -12.88 -4.89 -4.63
CA ILE A 140 -14.13 -5.02 -5.38
C ILE A 140 -15.27 -4.58 -4.47
N TRP A 141 -15.80 -3.39 -4.72
CA TRP A 141 -16.98 -2.89 -4.01
C TRP A 141 -18.25 -3.49 -4.64
N LYS A 142 -19.17 -3.96 -3.79
CA LYS A 142 -20.42 -4.63 -4.17
C LYS A 142 -21.64 -3.81 -3.78
#